data_AF-A0A537VP58-F1
#
_entry.id   AF-A0A537VP58-F1
#
_cell.length_a   1.000
_cell.length_b   1.000
_cell.length_c   1.000
_cell.angle_alpha   90.00
_cell.angle_beta   90.00
_cell.angle_gamma   90.00
#
_symmetry.space_group_name_H-M   'P 1'
#
loop_
_entity.id
_entity.type
_entity.pdbx_description
1 polymer ?
#
loop_
_entity_poly.entity_id
_entity_poly.type
_entity_poly.pdbx_seq_one_letter_code
_entity_poly.pdbx_strand_id
1 'polypeptide(L)'
;MNTIDTAVAQAAQKGVTRYWGILQDFSDNFYRSPTATELSQEFSHWENSNMEGYFIYHWSWGHVETLPGHLAAIAQANAQLGAVTTTSTTPAPSLSPTSSPPTTTVISSPTSSPAPIPTSTIDRTPPTAPTKLSAWWQGTKGLISWAASTDAVGVWKYRVTRDGAVIATLSKYSLALTDFPTLDVPHTYTVVAIDKAGNVSLPGTVTRGPCPVRSPSPAPSPTST
;
A
#
# COMPACT_ATOMS: atom_id res chain seq x y z
N MET A 1 7.95 30.60 9.72
CA MET A 1 8.40 29.35 10.38
C MET A 1 7.35 28.31 10.11
N ASN A 2 7.75 27.13 9.65
CA ASN A 2 6.83 26.01 9.45
C ASN A 2 6.28 25.57 10.83
N THR A 3 5.08 25.00 10.87
CA THR A 3 4.46 24.48 12.10
C THR A 3 5.33 23.41 12.74
N ILE A 4 6.05 22.61 11.94
CA ILE A 4 7.02 21.62 12.41
C ILE A 4 8.15 22.30 13.19
N ASP A 5 8.84 23.28 12.59
CA ASP A 5 9.92 24.01 13.28
C ASP A 5 9.45 24.66 14.58
N THR A 6 8.22 25.20 14.55
CA THR A 6 7.61 25.85 15.71
C THR A 6 7.36 24.83 16.83
N ALA A 7 6.83 23.65 16.49
CA ALA A 7 6.59 22.58 17.45
C ALA A 7 7.90 22.03 18.03
N VAL A 8 8.94 21.86 17.21
CA VAL A 8 10.27 21.42 17.65
C VAL A 8 10.90 22.45 18.59
N ALA A 9 10.83 23.74 18.25
CA ALA A 9 11.34 24.80 19.11
C ALA A 9 10.59 24.86 20.44
N GLN A 10 9.27 24.69 20.43
CA GLN A 10 8.46 24.63 21.65
C GLN A 10 8.78 23.40 22.51
N ALA A 11 8.98 22.23 21.89
CA ALA A 11 9.39 21.00 22.57
C ALA A 11 10.75 21.19 23.26
N ALA A 12 11.72 21.79 22.56
CA ALA A 12 13.04 22.09 23.11
C ALA A 12 12.98 23.05 24.31
N GLN A 13 12.14 24.09 24.26
CA GLN A 13 11.92 25.01 25.39
C GLN A 13 11.32 24.30 26.63
N LYS A 14 10.67 23.14 26.45
CA LYS A 14 10.11 22.31 27.51
C LYS A 14 11.04 21.17 27.94
N GLY A 15 12.27 21.11 27.42
CA GLY A 15 13.23 20.05 27.74
C GLY A 15 12.96 18.72 27.03
N VAL A 16 12.02 18.68 26.07
CA VAL A 16 11.81 17.53 25.20
C VAL A 16 12.83 17.62 24.07
N THR A 17 13.92 16.87 24.22
CA THR A 17 15.08 16.96 23.32
C THR A 17 15.12 15.89 22.25
N ARG A 18 14.23 14.89 22.32
CA ARG A 18 14.16 13.73 21.43
C ARG A 18 12.70 13.45 21.09
N TYR A 19 12.43 13.12 19.84
CA TYR A 19 11.08 12.84 19.36
C TYR A 19 11.10 12.00 18.08
N TRP A 20 9.95 11.45 17.72
CA TRP A 20 9.73 10.72 16.48
C TRP A 20 8.84 11.52 15.52
N GLY A 21 9.21 11.55 14.25
CA GLY A 21 8.38 12.09 13.17
C GLY A 21 7.27 11.10 12.79
N ILE A 22 6.07 11.60 12.54
CA ILE A 22 4.94 10.77 12.12
C ILE A 22 4.37 11.40 10.86
N LEU A 23 4.53 10.71 9.74
CA LEU A 23 3.93 11.13 8.49
C LEU A 23 2.65 10.33 8.23
N GLN A 24 1.55 11.04 8.11
CA GLN A 24 0.31 10.50 7.60
C GLN A 24 0.25 10.64 6.08
N ASP A 25 0.26 9.53 5.36
CA ASP A 25 0.22 9.51 3.89
C ASP A 25 -1.09 8.92 3.36
N PHE A 26 -2.18 9.67 3.51
CA PHE A 26 -3.46 9.36 2.89
C PHE A 26 -4.30 10.62 2.68
N SER A 27 -5.35 10.52 1.85
CA SER A 27 -6.33 11.58 1.62
C SER A 27 -7.74 11.12 1.99
N ASP A 28 -8.53 12.00 2.58
CA ASP A 28 -9.97 11.87 2.81
C ASP A 28 -10.68 13.24 2.62
N ASN A 29 -11.91 13.39 3.11
CA ASN A 29 -12.69 14.63 2.96
C ASN A 29 -12.20 15.80 3.85
N PHE A 30 -11.36 15.53 4.84
CA PHE A 30 -10.86 16.50 5.81
C PHE A 30 -9.34 16.69 5.72
N TYR A 31 -8.61 15.64 5.36
CA TYR A 31 -7.16 15.61 5.28
C TYR A 31 -6.72 15.28 3.86
N ARG A 32 -5.73 16.02 3.36
CA ARG A 32 -5.08 15.70 2.10
C ARG A 32 -3.72 15.07 2.37
N SER A 33 -3.30 14.17 1.48
CA SER A 33 -1.90 13.75 1.43
C SER A 33 -1.01 14.97 1.09
N PRO A 34 0.20 15.11 1.68
CA PRO A 34 1.13 16.17 1.32
C PRO A 34 1.51 16.09 -0.17
N THR A 35 1.90 17.19 -0.81
CA THR A 35 2.51 17.10 -2.16
C THR A 35 3.95 16.58 -2.05
N ALA A 36 4.56 16.15 -3.17
CA ALA A 36 5.96 15.69 -3.15
C ALA A 36 6.94 16.78 -2.66
N THR A 37 6.68 18.05 -2.97
CA THR A 37 7.46 19.19 -2.50
C THR A 37 7.32 19.38 -0.99
N GLU A 38 6.09 19.33 -0.47
CA GLU A 38 5.83 19.45 0.97
C GLU A 38 6.43 18.29 1.76
N LEU A 39 6.33 17.07 1.22
CA LEU A 39 6.94 15.88 1.81
C LEU A 39 8.46 16.01 1.90
N SER A 40 9.11 16.51 0.85
CA SER A 40 10.57 16.73 0.83
C SER A 40 11.00 17.81 1.82
N GLN A 41 10.20 18.86 1.98
CA GLN A 41 10.43 19.91 2.98
C GLN A 41 10.30 19.36 4.39
N GLU A 42 9.29 18.53 4.66
CA GLU A 42 9.06 17.90 5.96
C GLU A 42 10.25 17.01 6.39
N PHE A 43 10.76 16.18 5.48
CA PHE A 43 11.99 15.42 5.74
C PHE A 43 13.20 16.33 6.00
N SER A 44 13.34 17.41 5.23
CA SER A 44 14.44 18.38 5.44
C SER A 44 14.38 19.03 6.81
N HIS A 45 13.19 19.36 7.33
CA HIS A 45 13.02 19.90 8.68
C HIS A 45 13.41 18.89 9.75
N TRP A 46 13.00 17.63 9.58
CA TRP A 46 13.34 16.56 10.51
C TRP A 46 14.83 16.21 10.53
N GLU A 47 15.49 16.15 9.37
CA GLU A 47 16.94 15.93 9.26
C GLU A 47 17.76 17.01 9.99
N ASN A 48 17.26 18.25 10.01
CA ASN A 48 17.92 19.37 10.68
C ASN A 48 17.51 19.53 12.15
N SER A 49 16.95 18.49 12.77
CA SER A 49 16.42 18.51 14.13
C SER A 49 16.95 17.33 14.97
N ASN A 50 16.55 17.27 16.25
CA ASN A 50 16.89 16.15 17.14
C ASN A 50 15.93 14.94 17.01
N MET A 51 15.38 14.71 15.82
CA MET A 51 14.49 13.56 15.59
C MET A 51 15.30 12.25 15.64
N GLU A 52 14.79 11.24 16.36
CA GLU A 52 15.47 9.94 16.49
C GLU A 52 15.04 8.91 15.42
N GLY A 53 13.92 9.17 14.77
CA GLY A 53 13.35 8.31 13.74
C GLY A 53 11.98 8.80 13.32
N TYR A 54 11.42 8.17 12.31
CA TYR A 54 10.06 8.44 11.87
C TYR A 54 9.35 7.17 11.45
N PHE A 55 8.03 7.22 11.41
CA PHE A 55 7.23 6.25 10.68
C PHE A 55 6.28 6.95 9.73
N ILE A 56 6.11 6.33 8.57
CA ILE A 56 5.10 6.71 7.60
C ILE A 56 3.98 5.70 7.72
N TYR A 57 2.76 6.17 7.90
CA TYR A 57 1.60 5.31 7.89
C TYR A 57 0.60 5.79 6.86
N HIS A 58 0.01 4.82 6.19
CA HIS A 58 -1.12 5.02 5.30
C HIS A 58 -2.18 3.98 5.67
N TRP A 59 -3.43 4.38 5.57
CA TRP A 59 -4.54 3.44 5.53
C TRP A 59 -5.39 3.87 4.34
N SER A 60 -5.68 2.92 3.45
CA SER A 60 -6.40 3.22 2.22
C SER A 60 -7.45 2.16 1.97
N TRP A 61 -8.69 2.60 1.78
CA TRP A 61 -9.79 1.75 1.36
C TRP A 61 -9.83 1.64 -0.16
N GLY A 62 -9.20 0.59 -0.72
CA GLY A 62 -9.39 0.19 -2.12
C GLY A 62 -8.24 0.51 -3.10
N HIS A 63 -7.28 1.37 -2.76
CA HIS A 63 -6.14 1.70 -3.64
C HIS A 63 -5.04 2.45 -2.86
N VAL A 64 -3.78 2.26 -3.25
CA VAL A 64 -2.66 3.08 -2.76
C VAL A 64 -2.68 4.39 -3.57
N GLU A 65 -3.22 5.47 -3.01
CA GLU A 65 -3.08 6.81 -3.58
C GLU A 65 -1.74 7.40 -3.17
N THR A 66 -0.65 6.99 -3.83
CA THR A 66 0.55 7.84 -3.80
C THR A 66 0.36 8.94 -4.84
N LEU A 67 0.34 10.20 -4.39
CA LEU A 67 0.41 11.33 -5.31
C LEU A 67 1.67 11.18 -6.18
N PRO A 68 1.63 11.55 -7.47
CA PRO A 68 2.80 11.48 -8.35
C PRO A 68 4.03 12.14 -7.70
N GLY A 69 5.15 11.42 -7.69
CA GLY A 69 6.43 11.90 -7.13
C GLY A 69 6.66 11.58 -5.66
N HIS A 70 5.66 11.09 -4.90
CA HIS A 70 5.84 10.70 -3.49
C HIS A 70 6.85 9.61 -3.26
N LEU A 71 6.77 8.52 -4.03
CA LEU A 71 7.74 7.42 -3.94
C LEU A 71 9.16 7.90 -4.24
N ALA A 72 9.33 8.88 -5.14
CA ALA A 72 10.63 9.45 -5.45
C ALA A 72 11.17 10.30 -4.29
N ALA A 73 10.31 11.11 -3.67
CA ALA A 73 10.66 11.90 -2.48
C ALA A 73 11.04 11.01 -1.28
N ILE A 74 10.29 9.93 -1.03
CA ILE A 74 10.61 8.94 0.01
C ILE A 74 11.94 8.23 -0.30
N ALA A 75 12.15 7.82 -1.56
CA ALA A 75 13.40 7.18 -1.97
C ALA A 75 14.60 8.12 -1.80
N GLN A 76 14.43 9.41 -2.09
CA GLN A 76 15.47 10.43 -1.88
C GLN A 76 15.79 10.61 -0.39
N ALA A 77 14.79 10.72 0.48
CA ALA A 77 14.99 10.80 1.93
C ALA A 77 15.71 9.54 2.47
N ASN A 78 15.32 8.35 2.01
CA ASN A 78 16.00 7.10 2.38
C ASN A 78 17.46 7.06 1.90
N ALA A 79 17.76 7.60 0.72
CA ALA A 79 19.14 7.69 0.23
C ALA A 79 19.99 8.65 1.07
N GLN A 80 19.40 9.71 1.62
CA GLN A 80 20.09 10.67 2.48
C GLN A 80 20.39 10.09 3.87
N LEU A 81 19.52 9.23 4.42
CA LEU A 81 19.79 8.46 5.64
C LEU A 81 20.94 7.45 5.46
N GLY A 82 21.10 6.90 4.26
CA GLY A 82 22.22 6.04 3.89
C GLY A 82 23.53 6.79 3.64
N ALA A 83 23.49 8.12 3.46
CA ALA A 83 24.64 8.98 3.26
C ALA A 83 25.24 9.52 4.58
N VAL A 84 24.64 9.22 5.73
CA VAL A 84 25.22 9.49 7.05
C VAL A 84 26.27 8.41 7.38
N THR A 85 27.28 8.31 6.53
CA THR A 85 28.59 7.76 6.89
C THR A 85 29.62 8.58 6.12
N THR A 86 30.32 9.43 6.87
CA THR A 86 31.56 10.16 6.50
C THR A 86 31.48 11.33 5.52
N THR A 87 31.18 12.53 6.03
CA THR A 87 31.93 13.75 5.64
C THR A 87 32.14 14.65 6.86
N SER A 88 33.07 14.26 7.72
CA SER A 88 33.80 15.20 8.58
C SER A 88 34.98 15.72 7.78
N THR A 89 34.80 16.83 7.06
CA THR A 89 35.90 17.61 6.47
C THR A 89 36.21 18.78 7.39
N THR A 90 37.08 18.54 8.37
CA THR A 90 37.87 19.61 8.98
C THR A 90 39.29 19.49 8.43
N PRO A 91 39.82 20.51 7.73
CA PRO A 91 41.19 20.45 7.23
C PRO A 91 42.15 20.50 8.42
N ALA A 92 43.05 19.52 8.50
CA ALA A 92 44.08 19.47 9.54
C ALA A 92 45.05 20.64 9.37
N PRO A 93 45.36 21.41 10.43
CA PRO A 93 46.44 22.39 10.37
C PRO A 93 47.79 21.67 10.27
N SER A 94 48.60 22.12 9.31
CA SER A 94 49.97 21.68 9.09
C SER A 94 50.88 22.13 10.24
N LEU A 95 51.53 21.19 10.93
CA LEU A 95 52.79 21.42 11.66
C LEU A 95 53.71 20.19 11.54
N SER A 96 54.97 20.47 11.19
CA SER A 96 56.11 19.56 10.99
C SER A 96 56.41 18.62 12.18
N PRO A 97 57.15 17.52 11.99
CA PRO A 97 57.29 16.46 12.98
C PRO A 97 58.42 16.74 13.98
N THR A 98 58.16 16.49 15.27
CA THR A 98 59.23 16.19 16.24
C THR A 98 58.85 14.97 17.09
N SER A 99 59.82 14.07 17.18
CA SER A 99 59.94 12.72 17.76
C SER A 99 59.18 12.31 19.06
N SER A 100 58.49 11.16 18.95
CA SER A 100 58.50 9.93 19.81
C SER A 100 57.97 9.94 21.29
N PRO A 101 57.56 8.77 21.87
CA PRO A 101 56.19 8.22 21.89
C PRO A 101 55.65 7.99 23.33
N PRO A 102 54.43 7.42 23.53
CA PRO A 102 54.43 6.04 24.05
C PRO A 102 53.28 5.12 23.58
N THR A 103 53.62 3.83 23.58
CA THR A 103 52.82 2.60 23.71
C THR A 103 51.30 2.68 23.56
N THR A 104 50.76 2.08 22.48
CA THR A 104 49.32 1.87 22.32
C THR A 104 49.01 0.38 22.27
N THR A 105 48.24 -0.07 23.26
CA THR A 105 47.55 -1.36 23.31
C THR A 105 46.76 -1.57 22.03
N VAL A 106 47.07 -2.65 21.29
CA VAL A 106 46.32 -3.05 20.10
C VAL A 106 45.00 -3.67 20.55
N ILE A 107 43.90 -2.91 20.47
CA ILE A 107 42.55 -3.48 20.53
C ILE A 107 42.15 -3.76 19.08
N SER A 108 42.16 -5.04 18.71
CA SER A 108 41.67 -5.51 17.42
C SER A 108 40.18 -5.16 17.27
N SER A 109 39.84 -4.39 16.25
CA SER A 109 38.48 -4.13 15.83
C SER A 109 37.84 -5.41 15.26
N PRO A 110 36.56 -5.72 15.55
CA PRO A 110 35.88 -6.79 14.83
C PRO A 110 35.65 -6.32 13.39
N THR A 111 36.15 -7.09 12.43
CA THR A 111 35.83 -6.92 11.02
C THR A 111 34.35 -7.29 10.83
N SER A 112 33.48 -6.30 10.67
CA SER A 112 32.10 -6.54 10.26
C SER A 112 32.10 -6.99 8.80
N SER A 113 31.82 -8.27 8.56
CA SER A 113 31.49 -8.78 7.24
C SER A 113 30.27 -8.00 6.71
N PRO A 114 30.28 -7.46 5.47
CA PRO A 114 29.08 -6.84 4.92
C PRO A 114 27.98 -7.90 4.82
N ALA A 115 26.81 -7.60 5.37
CA ALA A 115 25.63 -8.45 5.22
C ALA A 115 25.24 -8.54 3.73
N PRO A 116 24.80 -9.70 3.23
CA PRO A 116 24.38 -9.83 1.84
C PRO A 116 23.23 -8.85 1.55
N ILE A 117 23.37 -8.09 0.46
CA ILE A 117 22.34 -7.17 -0.04
C ILE A 117 21.13 -8.03 -0.43
N PRO A 118 19.91 -7.78 0.11
CA PRO A 118 18.75 -8.54 -0.29
C PRO A 118 18.44 -8.25 -1.77
N THR A 119 18.67 -9.22 -2.64
CA THR A 119 18.20 -9.17 -4.02
C THR A 119 16.70 -9.36 -4.01
N SER A 120 15.92 -8.30 -4.26
CA SER A 120 14.48 -8.42 -4.47
C SER A 120 14.24 -9.13 -5.80
N THR A 121 14.02 -10.45 -5.73
CA THR A 121 13.58 -11.22 -6.88
C THR A 121 12.15 -10.79 -7.24
N ILE A 122 11.95 -10.28 -8.45
CA ILE A 122 10.61 -9.99 -8.97
C ILE A 122 9.83 -11.30 -9.03
N ASP A 123 8.67 -11.35 -8.37
CA ASP A 123 7.79 -12.50 -8.41
C ASP A 123 7.14 -12.63 -9.79
N ARG A 124 7.18 -13.85 -10.34
CA ARG A 124 6.61 -14.21 -11.64
C ARG A 124 5.56 -15.32 -11.51
N THR A 125 5.21 -15.71 -10.29
CA THR A 125 4.25 -16.76 -10.03
C THR A 125 2.87 -16.15 -9.90
N PRO A 126 1.90 -16.52 -10.77
CA PRO A 126 0.54 -16.04 -10.60
C PRO A 126 -0.14 -16.69 -9.39
N PRO A 127 -1.07 -15.98 -8.72
CA PRO A 127 -1.90 -16.59 -7.71
C PRO A 127 -2.74 -17.76 -8.22
N THR A 128 -3.19 -18.61 -7.30
CA THR A 128 -4.16 -19.66 -7.63
C THR A 128 -5.47 -19.06 -8.15
N ALA A 129 -6.20 -19.80 -8.99
CA ALA A 129 -7.52 -19.38 -9.45
C ALA A 129 -8.49 -19.26 -8.25
N PRO A 130 -9.36 -18.23 -8.22
CA PRO A 130 -10.48 -18.20 -7.29
C PRO A 130 -11.40 -19.40 -7.53
N THR A 131 -11.80 -20.08 -6.46
CA THR A 131 -12.65 -21.28 -6.54
C THR A 131 -13.99 -21.07 -5.86
N LYS A 132 -14.91 -22.04 -5.98
CA LYS A 132 -16.24 -22.01 -5.34
C LYS A 132 -17.02 -20.71 -5.65
N LEU A 133 -16.94 -20.24 -6.89
CA LEU A 133 -17.73 -19.09 -7.32
C LEU A 133 -19.22 -19.43 -7.27
N SER A 134 -20.00 -18.50 -6.72
CA SER A 134 -21.45 -18.59 -6.67
C SER A 134 -22.05 -17.24 -7.02
N ALA A 135 -23.18 -17.25 -7.72
CA ALA A 135 -23.96 -16.07 -8.06
C ALA A 135 -25.45 -16.36 -7.87
N TRP A 136 -26.16 -15.50 -7.13
CA TRP A 136 -27.60 -15.62 -6.94
C TRP A 136 -28.30 -14.26 -6.89
N TRP A 137 -29.59 -14.27 -7.20
CA TRP A 137 -30.42 -13.06 -7.24
C TRP A 137 -31.16 -12.86 -5.93
N GLN A 138 -31.18 -11.62 -5.43
CA GLN A 138 -31.98 -11.20 -4.28
C GLN A 138 -32.67 -9.86 -4.60
N GLY A 139 -33.95 -9.93 -4.99
CA GLY A 139 -34.66 -8.75 -5.50
C GLY A 139 -34.00 -8.26 -6.78
N THR A 140 -33.48 -7.03 -6.78
CA THR A 140 -32.73 -6.42 -7.89
C THR A 140 -31.21 -6.58 -7.78
N LYS A 141 -30.74 -7.34 -6.76
CA LYS A 141 -29.31 -7.50 -6.46
C LYS A 141 -28.77 -8.82 -7.00
N GLY A 142 -27.57 -8.78 -7.57
CA GLY A 142 -26.68 -9.92 -7.76
C GLY A 142 -25.74 -10.08 -6.59
N LEU A 143 -25.75 -11.23 -5.95
CA LEU A 143 -24.84 -11.58 -4.86
C LEU A 143 -23.85 -12.60 -5.39
N ILE A 144 -22.58 -12.20 -5.47
CA ILE A 144 -21.48 -13.00 -6.00
C ILE A 144 -20.52 -13.28 -4.87
N SER A 145 -20.07 -14.52 -4.72
CA SER A 145 -19.05 -14.90 -3.74
C SER A 145 -18.07 -15.94 -4.31
N TRP A 146 -16.88 -16.02 -3.70
CA TRP A 146 -15.83 -16.97 -4.06
C TRP A 146 -14.97 -17.33 -2.86
N ALA A 147 -14.20 -18.40 -2.97
CA ALA A 147 -13.15 -18.75 -2.02
C ALA A 147 -11.84 -18.05 -2.36
N ALA A 148 -11.07 -17.70 -1.33
CA ALA A 148 -9.82 -16.98 -1.47
C ALA A 148 -8.78 -17.75 -2.30
N SER A 149 -8.04 -17.02 -3.12
CA SER A 149 -6.82 -17.46 -3.78
C SER A 149 -5.62 -17.37 -2.84
N THR A 150 -4.59 -18.15 -3.13
CA THR A 150 -3.31 -18.17 -2.43
C THR A 150 -2.16 -17.88 -3.38
N ASP A 151 -1.11 -17.27 -2.87
CA ASP A 151 0.15 -17.05 -3.57
C ASP A 151 1.29 -16.97 -2.53
N ALA A 152 2.53 -17.30 -2.91
CA ALA A 152 3.67 -17.30 -2.00
C ALA A 152 4.07 -15.88 -1.53
N VAL A 153 3.92 -14.88 -2.39
CA VAL A 153 4.13 -13.46 -2.08
C VAL A 153 2.81 -12.76 -1.74
N GLY A 154 1.71 -13.38 -2.14
CA GLY A 154 0.37 -13.09 -1.66
C GLY A 154 -0.48 -12.34 -2.69
N VAL A 155 -1.78 -12.59 -2.62
CA VAL A 155 -2.78 -11.91 -3.46
C VAL A 155 -2.86 -10.44 -3.04
N TRP A 156 -2.91 -9.50 -3.99
CA TRP A 156 -3.20 -8.09 -3.75
C TRP A 156 -4.70 -7.82 -3.83
N LYS A 157 -5.32 -8.20 -4.96
CA LYS A 157 -6.69 -7.82 -5.29
C LYS A 157 -7.39 -8.87 -6.14
N TYR A 158 -8.72 -8.79 -6.16
CA TYR A 158 -9.55 -9.47 -7.13
C TYR A 158 -10.09 -8.49 -8.15
N ARG A 159 -10.20 -8.94 -9.40
CA ARG A 159 -10.94 -8.23 -10.44
C ARG A 159 -12.14 -9.07 -10.82
N VAL A 160 -13.31 -8.45 -10.78
CA VAL A 160 -14.59 -9.08 -11.14
C VAL A 160 -15.09 -8.46 -12.44
N THR A 161 -15.39 -9.31 -13.41
CA THR A 161 -16.01 -8.92 -14.67
C THR A 161 -17.38 -9.55 -14.83
N ARG A 162 -18.35 -8.81 -15.36
CA ARG A 162 -19.64 -9.30 -15.80
C ARG A 162 -19.70 -9.18 -17.33
N ASP A 163 -19.94 -10.30 -18.00
CA ASP A 163 -20.04 -10.39 -19.47
C ASP A 163 -18.84 -9.76 -20.20
N GLY A 164 -17.65 -9.93 -19.62
CA GLY A 164 -16.39 -9.40 -20.15
C GLY A 164 -16.05 -7.96 -19.73
N ALA A 165 -17.00 -7.21 -19.16
CA ALA A 165 -16.75 -5.85 -18.66
C ALA A 165 -16.33 -5.88 -17.18
N VAL A 166 -15.32 -5.12 -16.81
CA VAL A 166 -14.92 -4.97 -15.39
C VAL A 166 -15.99 -4.20 -14.64
N ILE A 167 -16.56 -4.84 -13.61
CA ILE A 167 -17.56 -4.20 -12.74
C ILE A 167 -17.00 -3.84 -11.36
N ALA A 168 -15.93 -4.52 -10.93
CA ALA A 168 -15.29 -4.22 -9.67
C ALA A 168 -13.81 -4.63 -9.65
N THR A 169 -13.02 -3.88 -8.87
CA THR A 169 -11.72 -4.31 -8.37
C THR A 169 -11.77 -4.22 -6.86
N LEU A 170 -11.46 -5.31 -6.18
CA LEU A 170 -11.69 -5.48 -4.74
C LEU A 170 -10.39 -5.90 -4.04
N SER A 171 -10.27 -5.57 -2.75
CA SER A 171 -9.13 -6.01 -1.95
C SER A 171 -9.06 -7.54 -1.84
N LYS A 172 -7.89 -8.11 -1.53
CA LYS A 172 -7.72 -9.55 -1.26
C LYS A 172 -8.62 -10.10 -0.13
N TYR A 173 -9.14 -9.24 0.75
CA TYR A 173 -10.01 -9.62 1.86
C TYR A 173 -11.49 -9.67 1.46
N SER A 174 -11.83 -9.09 0.32
CA SER A 174 -13.18 -9.11 -0.21
C SER A 174 -13.39 -10.42 -0.98
N LEU A 175 -14.27 -11.27 -0.45
CA LEU A 175 -14.63 -12.57 -1.03
C LEU A 175 -16.08 -12.59 -1.57
N ALA A 176 -16.70 -11.41 -1.65
CA ALA A 176 -18.04 -11.22 -2.15
C ALA A 176 -18.23 -9.84 -2.77
N LEU A 177 -19.20 -9.74 -3.67
CA LEU A 177 -19.63 -8.51 -4.35
C LEU A 177 -21.16 -8.48 -4.43
N THR A 178 -21.74 -7.30 -4.17
CA THR A 178 -23.13 -7.00 -4.55
C THR A 178 -23.12 -6.19 -5.84
N ASP A 179 -23.83 -6.67 -6.84
CA ASP A 179 -23.99 -6.06 -8.15
C ASP A 179 -25.48 -5.76 -8.41
N PHE A 180 -25.78 -4.89 -9.38
CA PHE A 180 -27.14 -4.48 -9.74
C PHE A 180 -27.34 -4.60 -11.26
N PRO A 181 -27.31 -5.81 -11.83
CA PRO A 181 -27.54 -6.03 -13.26
C PRO A 181 -29.05 -5.99 -13.61
N THR A 182 -29.33 -5.97 -14.91
CA THR A 182 -30.61 -6.42 -15.45
C THR A 182 -30.80 -7.91 -15.19
N LEU A 183 -31.99 -8.35 -14.76
CA LEU A 183 -32.18 -9.76 -14.33
C LEU A 183 -32.95 -10.61 -15.32
N ASP A 184 -33.36 -10.06 -16.45
CA ASP A 184 -34.09 -10.71 -17.54
C ASP A 184 -33.18 -11.49 -18.50
N VAL A 185 -31.86 -11.28 -18.42
CA VAL A 185 -30.84 -11.98 -19.20
C VAL A 185 -29.87 -12.76 -18.31
N PRO A 186 -29.27 -13.86 -18.82
CA PRO A 186 -28.19 -14.54 -18.11
C PRO A 186 -26.94 -13.65 -18.03
N HIS A 187 -26.25 -13.71 -16.90
CA HIS A 187 -24.98 -13.00 -16.67
C HIS A 187 -23.87 -13.97 -16.31
N THR A 188 -22.69 -13.76 -16.90
CA THR A 188 -21.48 -14.52 -16.58
C THR A 188 -20.52 -13.66 -15.79
N TYR A 189 -20.25 -14.09 -14.56
CA TYR A 189 -19.25 -13.47 -13.69
C TYR A 189 -17.94 -14.22 -13.77
N THR A 190 -16.86 -13.48 -13.97
CA THR A 190 -15.49 -14.00 -13.91
C THR A 190 -14.71 -13.25 -12.84
N VAL A 191 -13.98 -13.99 -12.01
CA VAL A 191 -13.13 -13.45 -10.95
C VAL A 191 -11.70 -13.93 -11.18
N VAL A 192 -10.75 -13.00 -11.20
CA VAL A 192 -9.31 -13.29 -11.23
C VAL A 192 -8.64 -12.70 -9.99
N ALA A 193 -7.63 -13.38 -9.47
CA ALA A 193 -6.74 -12.87 -8.44
C ALA A 193 -5.51 -12.24 -9.09
N ILE A 194 -5.02 -11.16 -8.50
CA ILE A 194 -3.85 -10.41 -8.96
C ILE A 194 -2.93 -10.23 -7.76
N ASP A 195 -1.65 -10.55 -7.90
CA ASP A 195 -0.63 -10.35 -6.86
C ASP A 195 -0.04 -8.92 -6.87
N LYS A 196 1.06 -8.74 -6.13
CA LYS A 196 1.80 -7.47 -6.07
C LYS A 196 2.79 -7.21 -7.20
N ALA A 197 3.24 -8.25 -7.88
CA ALA A 197 4.06 -8.13 -9.08
C ALA A 197 3.21 -7.88 -10.35
N GLY A 198 1.89 -8.01 -10.27
CA GLY A 198 0.95 -7.86 -11.37
C GLY A 198 0.64 -9.18 -12.09
N ASN A 199 1.07 -10.33 -11.58
CA ASN A 199 0.70 -11.62 -12.15
C ASN A 199 -0.79 -11.89 -11.91
N VAL A 200 -1.46 -12.43 -12.92
CA VAL A 200 -2.91 -12.67 -12.93
C VAL A 200 -3.18 -14.16 -12.93
N SER A 201 -4.03 -14.63 -12.03
CA SER A 201 -4.44 -16.03 -11.95
C SER A 201 -5.23 -16.47 -13.19
N LEU A 202 -5.40 -17.78 -13.34
CA LEU A 202 -6.49 -18.32 -14.15
C LEU A 202 -7.86 -17.82 -13.61
N PRO A 203 -8.87 -17.67 -14.49
CA PRO A 203 -10.19 -17.21 -14.09
C PRO A 203 -10.99 -18.29 -13.35
N GLY A 204 -11.70 -17.88 -12.31
CA GLY A 204 -12.90 -18.59 -11.85
C GLY A 204 -14.12 -17.99 -12.56
N THR A 205 -15.06 -18.82 -13.02
CA THR A 205 -16.26 -18.36 -13.72
C THR A 205 -17.54 -18.99 -13.16
N VAL A 206 -18.61 -18.21 -13.09
CA VAL A 206 -19.96 -18.69 -12.81
C VAL A 206 -20.97 -17.96 -13.69
N THR A 207 -21.87 -18.71 -14.33
CA THR A 207 -22.98 -18.15 -15.11
C THR A 207 -24.27 -18.32 -14.34
N ARG A 208 -25.02 -17.23 -14.21
CA ARG A 208 -26.33 -17.22 -13.58
C ARG A 208 -27.39 -16.87 -14.61
N GLY A 209 -28.35 -17.79 -14.79
CA GLY A 209 -29.52 -17.56 -15.64
C GLY A 209 -30.40 -16.42 -15.13
N PRO A 210 -31.37 -15.96 -15.94
CA PRO A 210 -32.25 -14.85 -15.57
C PRO A 210 -33.03 -15.15 -14.29
N CYS A 211 -33.39 -14.09 -13.56
CA CYS A 211 -34.33 -14.19 -12.45
C CYS A 211 -35.74 -14.41 -13.03
N PRO A 212 -36.45 -15.48 -12.66
CA PRO A 212 -37.81 -15.69 -13.15
C PRO A 212 -38.69 -14.54 -12.67
N VAL A 213 -39.20 -13.75 -13.62
CA VAL A 213 -40.27 -12.79 -13.33
C VAL A 213 -41.44 -13.60 -12.79
N ARG A 214 -41.97 -13.22 -11.62
CA ARG A 214 -43.16 -13.85 -11.07
C ARG A 214 -44.25 -13.71 -12.14
N SER A 215 -44.69 -14.82 -12.74
CA SER A 215 -45.77 -14.78 -13.73
C SER A 215 -46.95 -14.02 -13.11
N PRO A 216 -47.60 -13.08 -13.82
CA PRO A 216 -48.78 -12.44 -13.28
C PRO A 216 -49.78 -13.53 -12.91
N SER A 217 -50.37 -13.43 -11.71
CA SER A 217 -51.43 -14.34 -11.28
C SER A 217 -52.49 -14.38 -12.39
N PRO A 218 -53.00 -15.57 -12.78
CA PRO A 218 -54.09 -15.62 -13.75
C PRO A 218 -55.23 -14.72 -13.23
N ALA A 219 -55.77 -13.90 -14.13
CA ALA A 219 -56.89 -13.03 -13.80
C ALA A 219 -58.04 -13.87 -13.22
N PRO A 220 -58.76 -13.38 -12.19
CA PRO A 220 -59.94 -14.08 -11.72
C PRO A 220 -60.91 -14.25 -12.90
N SER A 221 -61.45 -15.46 -13.07
CA SER A 221 -62.42 -15.74 -14.12
C SER A 221 -63.59 -14.76 -14.03
N PRO A 222 -64.10 -14.22 -15.16
CA PRO A 222 -65.24 -13.33 -15.11
C PRO A 222 -66.42 -14.08 -14.50
N THR A 223 -66.98 -13.53 -13.43
CA THR A 223 -68.21 -14.04 -12.81
C THR A 223 -69.33 -13.93 -13.86
N SER A 224 -69.88 -15.05 -14.32
CA SER A 224 -71.12 -15.03 -15.10
C SER A 224 -72.26 -14.53 -14.22
N THR A 225 -72.83 -13.38 -14.58
CA THR A 225 -74.16 -12.93 -14.13
C THR A 225 -75.27 -13.57 -14.94
#